data_AF-F4XQI9-F1
#
_entry.id   AF-F4XQI9-F1
#
_cell.length_a   1.000
_cell.length_b   1.000
_cell.length_c   1.000
_cell.angle_alpha   90.00
_cell.angle_beta   90.00
_cell.angle_gamma   90.00
#
_symmetry.space_group_name_H-M   'P 1'
#
loop_
_entity.id
_entity.type
_entity.pdbx_description
1 polymer ?
#
loop_
_entity_poly.entity_id
_entity_poly.type
_entity_poly.pdbx_seq_one_letter_code
_entity_poly.pdbx_strand_id
1 'polypeptide(L)'
;MNYFKSSAPRFIALLVSIWLTAFALPVSANISEQLRVAESLREQGNFPQAILTLDKALAKVALKSKEHTLIMGMKANLLLLQRRYDEAFLILSETQPLAENNQWRLIAADQAHYLANLFLRRQNQAKARRWFAKARQLAQESGDKVLALQSGINLLRLKSENSQAQQKLLNQLHA
;
A
#
# COMPACT_ATOMS: atom_id res chain seq x y z
N MET A 1 -10.85 -88.59 -19.95
CA MET A 1 -10.28 -88.68 -18.59
C MET A 1 -9.03 -87.79 -18.57
N ASN A 2 -8.85 -87.01 -17.48
CA ASN A 2 -7.87 -85.92 -17.25
C ASN A 2 -8.26 -84.57 -17.91
N TYR A 3 -9.08 -83.71 -17.29
CA TYR A 3 -8.85 -82.82 -16.12
C TYR A 3 -7.62 -81.90 -16.23
N PHE A 4 -7.82 -80.64 -16.60
CA PHE A 4 -7.71 -79.50 -15.67
C PHE A 4 -8.24 -78.19 -16.29
N LYS A 5 -9.24 -77.61 -15.61
CA LYS A 5 -9.70 -76.21 -15.71
C LYS A 5 -8.67 -75.34 -14.97
N SER A 6 -8.29 -74.18 -15.51
CA SER A 6 -7.90 -73.07 -14.63
C SER A 6 -8.09 -71.70 -15.29
N SER A 7 -8.76 -70.86 -14.51
CA SER A 7 -9.18 -69.47 -14.65
C SER A 7 -8.04 -68.46 -14.79
N ALA A 8 -8.35 -67.32 -15.43
CA ALA A 8 -7.52 -66.13 -15.67
C ALA A 8 -6.85 -65.52 -14.40
N PRO A 9 -5.89 -64.59 -14.56
CA PRO A 9 -6.33 -63.19 -14.57
C PRO A 9 -5.61 -62.28 -15.59
N ARG A 10 -6.36 -61.26 -16.00
CA ARG A 10 -5.92 -60.09 -16.76
C ARG A 10 -4.88 -59.32 -15.93
N PHE A 11 -3.64 -59.22 -16.42
CA PHE A 11 -2.68 -58.28 -15.83
C PHE A 11 -3.09 -56.86 -16.21
N ILE A 12 -3.54 -56.14 -15.19
CA ILE A 12 -3.90 -54.73 -15.17
C ILE A 12 -2.65 -53.93 -15.56
N ALA A 13 -2.74 -53.19 -16.67
CA ALA A 13 -1.77 -52.16 -17.00
C ALA A 13 -1.82 -51.09 -15.89
N LEU A 14 -0.75 -51.00 -15.11
CA LEU A 14 -0.60 -50.05 -14.02
C LEU A 14 -0.30 -48.67 -14.62
N LEU A 15 -1.34 -47.90 -14.96
CA LEU A 15 -1.21 -46.48 -15.25
C LEU A 15 -0.97 -45.75 -13.93
N VAL A 16 0.28 -45.43 -13.64
CA VAL A 16 0.61 -44.47 -12.57
C VAL A 16 0.16 -43.09 -13.05
N SER A 17 -1.05 -42.70 -12.69
CA SER A 17 -1.52 -41.33 -12.80
C SER A 17 -0.69 -40.47 -11.82
N ILE A 18 0.32 -39.79 -12.35
CA ILE A 18 1.02 -38.73 -11.64
C ILE A 18 0.00 -37.60 -11.47
N TRP A 19 -0.59 -37.51 -10.28
CA TRP A 19 -1.27 -36.30 -9.85
C TRP A 19 -0.20 -35.23 -9.67
N LEU A 20 0.05 -34.43 -10.72
CA LEU A 20 0.67 -33.13 -10.56
C LEU A 20 -0.31 -32.27 -9.74
N THR A 21 -0.23 -32.38 -8.43
CA THR A 21 -0.61 -31.26 -7.58
C THR A 21 0.41 -30.16 -7.91
N ALA A 22 0.05 -29.28 -8.85
CA ALA A 22 0.68 -27.98 -8.92
C ALA A 22 0.53 -27.38 -7.51
N PHE A 23 1.61 -27.38 -6.75
CA PHE A 23 1.69 -26.63 -5.51
C PHE A 23 1.60 -25.17 -5.95
N ALA A 24 0.37 -24.66 -6.04
CA ALA A 24 0.12 -23.25 -6.26
C ALA A 24 0.73 -22.56 -5.05
N LEU A 25 1.98 -22.09 -5.21
CA LEU A 25 2.58 -21.20 -4.25
C LEU A 25 1.53 -20.12 -3.97
N PRO A 26 1.20 -19.86 -2.70
CA PRO A 26 0.13 -18.94 -2.40
C PRO A 26 0.48 -17.61 -3.05
N VAL A 27 -0.46 -17.06 -3.82
CA VAL A 27 -0.28 -15.79 -4.56
C VAL A 27 0.27 -14.68 -3.64
N SER A 28 -0.01 -14.77 -2.33
CA SER A 28 0.55 -13.93 -1.27
C SER A 28 2.08 -13.94 -1.16
N ALA A 29 2.76 -15.07 -1.39
CA ALA A 29 4.22 -15.17 -1.36
C ALA A 29 4.88 -14.45 -2.55
N ASN A 30 4.16 -14.29 -3.68
CA ASN A 30 4.64 -13.52 -4.83
C ASN A 30 4.44 -12.01 -4.61
N ILE A 31 3.31 -11.60 -3.99
CA ILE A 31 3.00 -10.19 -3.77
C ILE A 31 3.98 -9.55 -2.79
N SER A 32 4.27 -10.20 -1.65
CA SER A 32 5.21 -9.66 -0.66
C SER A 32 6.59 -9.39 -1.26
N GLU A 33 7.07 -10.30 -2.12
CA GLU A 33 8.34 -10.14 -2.82
C GLU A 33 8.28 -9.00 -3.85
N GLN A 34 7.20 -8.90 -4.62
CA GLN A 34 7.01 -7.78 -5.55
C GLN A 34 6.97 -6.42 -4.83
N LEU A 35 6.35 -6.34 -3.65
CA LEU A 35 6.36 -5.14 -2.83
C LEU A 35 7.76 -4.79 -2.33
N ARG A 36 8.53 -5.78 -1.87
CA ARG A 36 9.92 -5.59 -1.44
C ARG A 36 10.81 -5.10 -2.59
N VAL A 37 10.65 -5.67 -3.78
CA VAL A 37 11.38 -5.24 -4.98
C VAL A 37 10.99 -3.82 -5.37
N ALA A 38 9.70 -3.48 -5.35
CA ALA A 38 9.23 -2.12 -5.64
C ALA A 38 9.81 -1.09 -4.64
N GLU A 39 9.91 -1.45 -3.36
CA GLU A 39 10.49 -0.60 -2.33
C GLU A 39 12.00 -0.41 -2.53
N SER A 40 12.74 -1.48 -2.83
CA SER A 40 14.17 -1.37 -3.14
C SER A 40 14.42 -0.47 -4.37
N LEU A 41 13.58 -0.59 -5.41
CA LEU A 41 13.66 0.28 -6.58
C LEU A 41 13.34 1.74 -6.24
N ARG A 42 12.39 1.99 -5.32
CA ARG A 42 12.09 3.33 -4.80
C ARG A 42 13.31 3.94 -4.11
N GLU A 43 13.98 3.17 -3.25
CA GLU A 43 15.19 3.62 -2.54
C GLU A 43 16.33 3.96 -3.51
N GLN A 44 16.43 3.25 -4.63
CA GLN A 44 17.37 3.53 -5.71
C GLN A 44 16.95 4.72 -6.60
N GLY A 45 15.77 5.31 -6.37
CA GLY A 45 15.21 6.36 -7.21
C GLY A 45 14.64 5.88 -8.55
N ASN A 46 14.58 4.56 -8.80
CA ASN A 46 14.03 3.98 -10.02
C ASN A 46 12.50 3.85 -9.93
N PHE A 47 11.83 5.01 -9.83
CA PHE A 47 10.39 5.09 -9.69
C PHE A 47 9.60 4.47 -10.85
N PRO A 48 9.98 4.60 -12.14
CA PRO A 48 9.27 3.96 -13.24
C PRO A 48 9.22 2.43 -13.11
N GLN A 49 10.35 1.81 -12.76
CA GLN A 49 10.41 0.35 -12.58
C GLN A 49 9.68 -0.10 -11.31
N ALA A 50 9.71 0.70 -10.25
CA ALA A 50 8.92 0.45 -9.05
C ALA A 50 7.42 0.44 -9.37
N ILE A 51 6.92 1.43 -10.12
CA ILE A 51 5.51 1.49 -10.57
C ILE A 51 5.16 0.28 -11.45
N LEU A 52 6.00 -0.07 -12.42
CA LEU A 52 5.78 -1.25 -13.27
C LEU A 52 5.67 -2.54 -12.43
N THR A 53 6.48 -2.66 -11.38
CA THR A 53 6.46 -3.81 -10.47
C THR A 53 5.15 -3.88 -9.68
N LEU A 54 4.66 -2.74 -9.19
CA LEU A 54 3.36 -2.65 -8.52
C LEU A 54 2.20 -2.94 -9.48
N ASP A 55 2.27 -2.51 -10.73
CA ASP A 55 1.23 -2.80 -11.74
C ASP A 55 1.14 -4.29 -12.05
N LYS A 56 2.27 -4.99 -12.11
CA LYS A 56 2.31 -6.45 -12.23
C LYS A 56 1.74 -7.16 -11.00
N ALA A 57 1.87 -6.57 -9.81
CA ALA A 57 1.26 -7.09 -8.59
C ALA A 57 -0.26 -6.86 -8.58
N LEU A 58 -0.72 -5.69 -9.03
CA LEU A 58 -2.14 -5.35 -9.14
C LEU A 58 -2.91 -6.34 -10.02
N ALA A 59 -2.31 -6.78 -11.13
CA ALA A 59 -2.91 -7.77 -12.02
C ALA A 59 -3.20 -9.14 -11.36
N LYS A 60 -2.64 -9.41 -10.18
CA LYS A 60 -2.75 -10.70 -9.47
C LYS A 60 -3.64 -10.64 -8.24
N VAL A 61 -4.16 -9.47 -7.87
CA VAL A 61 -4.97 -9.29 -6.66
C VAL A 61 -6.41 -8.93 -7.00
N ALA A 62 -7.33 -9.31 -6.11
CA ALA A 62 -8.73 -8.94 -6.25
C ALA A 62 -8.90 -7.42 -6.07
N LEU A 63 -9.71 -6.81 -6.95
CA LEU A 63 -10.05 -5.39 -6.82
C LEU A 63 -10.64 -5.10 -5.43
N LYS A 64 -10.25 -3.97 -4.86
CA LYS A 64 -10.69 -3.52 -3.53
C LYS A 64 -10.35 -4.48 -2.37
N SER A 65 -9.46 -5.45 -2.56
CA SER A 65 -8.89 -6.23 -1.46
C SER A 65 -7.92 -5.39 -0.61
N LYS A 66 -7.48 -5.95 0.52
CA LYS A 66 -6.46 -5.34 1.38
C LYS A 66 -5.15 -5.15 0.61
N GLU A 67 -4.73 -6.17 -0.14
CA GLU A 67 -3.52 -6.15 -0.97
C GLU A 67 -3.63 -5.13 -2.09
N HIS A 68 -4.76 -5.09 -2.80
CA HIS A 68 -5.00 -4.08 -3.83
C HIS A 68 -4.88 -2.67 -3.26
N THR A 69 -5.49 -2.42 -2.10
CA THR A 69 -5.48 -1.12 -1.42
C THR A 69 -4.08 -0.72 -0.96
N LEU A 70 -3.32 -1.68 -0.42
CA LEU A 70 -1.91 -1.49 -0.06
C LEU A 70 -1.07 -1.11 -1.29
N ILE A 71 -1.14 -1.92 -2.36
CA ILE A 71 -0.35 -1.72 -3.58
C ILE A 71 -0.66 -0.37 -4.22
N MET A 72 -1.94 -0.01 -4.31
CA MET A 72 -2.37 1.30 -4.82
C MET A 72 -1.83 2.44 -3.94
N GLY A 73 -1.87 2.30 -2.61
CA GLY A 73 -1.26 3.28 -1.69
C GLY A 73 0.24 3.48 -1.92
N MET A 74 0.98 2.39 -2.10
CA MET A 74 2.42 2.44 -2.44
C MET A 74 2.65 3.14 -3.79
N LYS A 75 1.83 2.82 -4.81
CA LYS A 75 1.90 3.47 -6.12
C LYS A 75 1.64 4.97 -6.02
N ALA A 76 0.66 5.38 -5.22
CA ALA A 76 0.38 6.80 -4.97
C ALA A 76 1.59 7.52 -4.34
N ASN A 77 2.28 6.90 -3.39
CA ASN A 77 3.50 7.48 -2.82
C ASN A 77 4.60 7.70 -3.88
N LEU A 78 4.81 6.73 -4.79
CA LEU A 78 5.75 6.89 -5.91
C LEU A 78 5.35 8.04 -6.84
N LEU A 79 4.06 8.17 -7.14
CA LEU A 79 3.53 9.27 -7.94
C LEU A 79 3.75 10.64 -7.25
N LEU A 80 3.62 10.71 -5.92
CA LEU A 80 3.96 11.92 -5.16
C LEU A 80 5.43 12.30 -5.30
N LEU A 81 6.34 11.32 -5.22
CA LEU A 81 7.78 11.54 -5.41
C LEU A 81 8.10 12.04 -6.82
N GLN A 82 7.35 11.57 -7.82
CA GLN A 82 7.43 12.04 -9.21
C GLN A 82 6.68 13.34 -9.50
N ARG A 83 6.14 14.02 -8.47
CA ARG A 83 5.30 15.23 -8.61
C ARG A 83 4.01 15.06 -9.43
N ARG A 84 3.55 13.82 -9.61
CA ARG A 84 2.30 13.46 -10.30
C ARG A 84 1.12 13.53 -9.32
N TYR A 85 0.85 14.75 -8.85
CA TYR A 85 -0.04 14.97 -7.71
C TYR A 85 -1.51 14.68 -7.99
N ASP A 86 -2.00 14.84 -9.22
CA ASP A 86 -3.40 14.57 -9.55
C ASP A 86 -3.67 13.07 -9.59
N GLU A 87 -2.76 12.28 -10.16
CA GLU A 87 -2.87 10.82 -10.19
C GLU A 87 -2.75 10.22 -8.79
N ALA A 88 -1.81 10.71 -7.99
CA ALA A 88 -1.70 10.31 -6.58
C ALA A 88 -2.98 10.65 -5.80
N PHE A 89 -3.57 11.83 -6.05
CA PHE A 89 -4.81 12.23 -5.40
C PHE A 89 -5.97 11.31 -5.76
N LEU A 90 -6.12 10.98 -7.05
CA LEU A 90 -7.16 10.08 -7.53
C LEU A 90 -7.10 8.73 -6.81
N ILE A 91 -5.92 8.11 -6.78
CA ILE A 91 -5.71 6.84 -6.10
C ILE A 91 -6.06 6.95 -4.61
N LEU A 92 -5.48 7.93 -3.91
CA LEU A 92 -5.68 8.07 -2.46
C LEU A 92 -7.13 8.40 -2.10
N SER A 93 -7.86 9.11 -2.97
CA SER A 93 -9.28 9.43 -2.77
C SER A 93 -10.18 8.19 -2.86
N GLU A 94 -9.76 7.18 -3.63
CA GLU A 94 -10.46 5.90 -3.75
C GLU A 94 -10.08 4.95 -2.61
N THR A 95 -8.78 4.84 -2.30
CA THR A 95 -8.27 3.78 -1.41
C THR A 95 -8.36 4.14 0.07
N GLN A 96 -8.27 5.41 0.43
CA GLN A 96 -8.31 5.83 1.84
C GLN A 96 -9.65 5.46 2.51
N PRO A 97 -10.82 5.76 1.92
CA PRO A 97 -12.10 5.36 2.51
C PRO A 97 -12.25 3.84 2.58
N LEU A 98 -11.72 3.11 1.60
CA LEU A 98 -11.75 1.66 1.59
C LEU A 98 -10.95 1.07 2.76
N ALA A 99 -9.74 1.59 3.00
CA ALA A 99 -8.91 1.16 4.12
C ALA A 99 -9.57 1.46 5.48
N GLU A 100 -10.20 2.63 5.63
CA GLU A 100 -10.91 3.01 6.85
C GLU A 100 -12.14 2.14 7.10
N ASN A 101 -13.00 1.97 6.09
CA ASN A 101 -14.23 1.20 6.21
C ASN A 101 -13.97 -0.27 6.55
N ASN A 102 -12.84 -0.82 6.07
CA ASN A 102 -12.42 -2.19 6.37
C ASN A 102 -11.47 -2.29 7.57
N GLN A 103 -11.26 -1.21 8.31
CA GLN A 103 -10.41 -1.15 9.50
C GLN A 103 -8.95 -1.59 9.27
N TRP A 104 -8.42 -1.39 8.07
CA TRP A 104 -7.01 -1.62 7.75
C TRP A 104 -6.14 -0.46 8.22
N ARG A 105 -6.08 -0.26 9.55
CA ARG A 105 -5.57 0.95 10.19
C ARG A 105 -4.16 1.37 9.76
N LEU A 106 -3.24 0.41 9.59
CA LEU A 106 -1.88 0.69 9.09
C LEU A 106 -1.93 1.31 7.69
N ILE A 107 -2.67 0.70 6.76
CA ILE A 107 -2.82 1.20 5.38
C ILE A 107 -3.49 2.57 5.39
N ALA A 108 -4.54 2.74 6.20
CA ALA A 108 -5.25 4.01 6.33
C ALA A 108 -4.35 5.11 6.93
N ALA A 109 -3.44 4.78 7.84
CA ALA A 109 -2.50 5.73 8.43
C ALA A 109 -1.48 6.20 7.39
N ASP A 110 -0.88 5.27 6.63
CA ASP A 110 0.07 5.58 5.56
C ASP A 110 -0.57 6.47 4.50
N GLN A 111 -1.74 6.08 4.00
CA GLN A 111 -2.44 6.82 2.96
C GLN A 111 -2.89 8.21 3.44
N ALA A 112 -3.29 8.34 4.71
CA ALA A 112 -3.57 9.65 5.32
C ALA A 112 -2.31 10.52 5.38
N HIS A 113 -1.15 9.93 5.68
CA HIS A 113 0.12 10.64 5.67
C HIS A 113 0.50 11.09 4.25
N TYR A 114 0.28 10.25 3.25
CA TYR A 114 0.50 10.59 1.84
C TYR A 114 -0.42 11.73 1.38
N LEU A 115 -1.70 11.71 1.75
CA LEU A 115 -2.63 12.83 1.50
C LEU A 115 -2.15 14.12 2.17
N ALA A 116 -1.61 14.04 3.39
CA ALA A 116 -1.04 15.20 4.06
C ALA A 116 0.15 15.80 3.28
N ASN A 117 1.08 14.94 2.84
CA ASN A 117 2.22 15.34 2.02
C ASN A 117 1.76 15.92 0.67
N LEU A 118 0.75 15.33 0.03
CA LEU A 118 0.14 15.84 -1.19
C LEU A 118 -0.35 17.27 -1.00
N PHE A 119 -1.12 17.53 0.06
CA PHE A 119 -1.64 18.86 0.35
C PHE A 119 -0.54 19.86 0.73
N LEU A 120 0.54 19.43 1.38
CA LEU A 120 1.72 20.30 1.57
C LEU A 120 2.33 20.71 0.24
N ARG A 121 2.52 19.77 -0.70
CA ARG A 121 3.07 20.09 -2.03
C ARG A 121 2.18 21.03 -2.83
N ARG A 122 0.87 20.96 -2.62
CA ARG A 122 -0.12 21.90 -3.18
C ARG A 122 -0.28 23.19 -2.36
N GLN A 123 0.61 23.45 -1.40
CA GLN A 123 0.58 24.63 -0.52
C GLN A 123 -0.71 24.79 0.30
N ASN A 124 -1.50 23.71 0.45
CA ASN A 124 -2.71 23.70 1.25
C ASN A 124 -2.41 23.21 2.66
N GLN A 125 -1.80 24.09 3.46
CA GLN A 125 -1.40 23.78 4.84
C GLN A 125 -2.59 23.37 5.72
N ALA A 126 -3.78 23.95 5.50
CA ALA A 126 -4.98 23.63 6.27
C ALA A 126 -5.40 22.17 6.07
N LYS A 127 -5.48 21.69 4.81
CA LYS A 127 -5.79 20.29 4.52
C LYS A 127 -4.66 19.37 4.96
N ALA A 128 -3.39 19.76 4.75
CA ALA A 128 -2.25 18.98 5.21
C ALA A 128 -2.29 18.74 6.72
N ARG A 129 -2.56 19.78 7.53
CA ARG A 129 -2.72 19.65 8.98
C ARG A 129 -3.82 18.65 9.36
N ARG A 130 -4.98 18.71 8.71
CA ARG A 130 -6.08 17.76 8.97
C ARG A 130 -5.65 16.32 8.69
N TRP A 131 -4.95 16.08 7.58
CA TRP A 131 -4.51 14.75 7.20
C TRP A 131 -3.35 14.22 8.06
N PHE A 132 -2.39 15.05 8.48
CA PHE A 132 -1.38 14.60 9.46
C PHE A 132 -1.98 14.26 10.82
N ALA A 133 -3.00 15.01 11.27
CA ALA A 133 -3.72 14.69 12.50
C ALA A 133 -4.39 13.32 12.40
N LYS A 134 -5.06 13.06 11.27
CA LYS A 134 -5.69 11.77 10.99
C LYS A 134 -4.67 10.63 10.90
N ALA A 135 -3.57 10.83 10.17
CA ALA A 135 -2.49 9.84 10.05
C ALA A 135 -1.90 9.49 11.42
N ARG A 136 -1.65 10.50 12.27
CA ARG A 136 -1.16 10.27 13.64
C ARG A 136 -2.14 9.46 14.47
N GLN A 137 -3.43 9.80 14.43
CA GLN A 137 -4.46 9.08 15.17
C GLN A 137 -4.52 7.61 14.73
N LEU A 138 -4.64 7.36 13.42
CA LEU A 138 -4.70 6.00 12.87
C LEU A 138 -3.43 5.19 13.20
N ALA A 139 -2.25 5.81 13.13
CA ALA A 139 -0.99 5.20 13.50
C ALA A 139 -0.92 4.83 14.99
N GLN A 140 -1.48 5.67 15.87
CA GLN A 140 -1.59 5.35 17.30
C GLN A 140 -2.52 4.15 17.54
N GLU A 141 -3.67 4.13 16.87
CA GLU A 141 -4.63 3.02 16.94
C GLU A 141 -4.07 1.70 16.37
N SER A 142 -3.16 1.77 15.41
CA SER A 142 -2.50 0.60 14.82
C SER A 142 -1.21 0.19 15.53
N GLY A 143 -0.72 0.97 16.49
CA GLY A 143 0.56 0.74 17.16
C GLY A 143 1.81 1.15 16.36
N ASP A 144 1.66 1.86 15.23
CA ASP A 144 2.78 2.38 14.45
C ASP A 144 3.34 3.65 15.09
N LYS A 145 4.29 3.47 16.00
CA LYS A 145 4.92 4.57 16.75
C LYS A 145 5.74 5.49 15.85
N VAL A 146 6.34 4.97 14.78
CA VAL A 146 7.22 5.74 13.88
C VAL A 146 6.38 6.72 13.09
N LEU A 147 5.32 6.24 12.44
CA LEU A 147 4.44 7.10 11.66
C LEU A 147 3.67 8.09 12.53
N ALA A 148 3.27 7.68 13.74
CA ALA A 148 2.63 8.58 14.71
C ALA A 148 3.55 9.74 15.10
N LEU A 149 4.83 9.45 15.37
CA LEU A 149 5.84 10.46 15.69
C LEU A 149 6.09 11.38 14.49
N GLN A 150 6.32 10.83 13.30
CA GLN A 150 6.59 11.60 12.09
C GLN A 150 5.44 12.55 11.74
N SER A 151 4.20 12.06 11.81
CA SER A 151 3.00 12.86 11.60
C SER A 151 2.84 13.93 12.68
N GLY A 152 3.19 13.62 13.93
CA GLY A 152 3.24 14.57 15.04
C GLY A 152 4.24 15.71 14.84
N ILE A 153 5.46 15.41 14.39
CA ILE A 153 6.49 16.40 14.08
C ILE A 153 6.01 17.34 12.97
N ASN A 154 5.42 16.79 11.91
CA ASN A 154 4.87 17.61 10.81
C ASN A 154 3.75 18.55 11.27
N LEU A 155 2.88 18.12 12.19
CA LEU A 155 1.86 18.99 12.77
C LEU A 155 2.45 20.14 13.57
N LEU A 156 3.46 19.86 14.40
CA LEU A 156 4.11 20.88 15.23
C LEU A 156 4.78 21.94 14.35
N ARG A 157 5.49 21.53 13.30
CA ARG A 157 6.09 22.43 12.32
C ARG A 157 5.05 23.36 11.68
N LEU A 158 3.94 22.80 11.19
CA LEU A 158 2.87 23.58 10.55
C LEU A 158 2.11 24.52 11.51
N LYS A 159 2.13 24.24 12.81
CA LYS A 159 1.59 25.17 13.83
C LYS A 159 2.56 26.32 14.05
N SER A 160 3.85 26.02 14.21
CA SER A 160 4.90 27.03 14.42
C SER A 160 4.98 28.03 13.27
N GLU A 161 5.00 27.55 12.02
CA GLU A 161 5.02 28.42 10.83
C GLU A 161 3.81 29.37 10.77
N ASN A 162 2.63 28.89 11.16
CA ASN A 162 1.43 29.72 11.17
C ASN A 162 1.49 30.80 12.26
N SER A 163 1.94 30.44 13.46
CA SER A 163 2.13 31.41 14.55
C SER A 163 3.15 32.51 14.17
N GLN A 164 4.23 32.14 13.48
CA GLN A 164 5.21 33.11 12.98
C GLN A 164 4.62 34.05 11.91
N ALA A 165 3.83 33.50 10.97
CA ALA A 165 3.16 34.30 9.95
C ALA A 165 2.17 35.31 10.55
N GLN A 166 1.40 34.88 11.55
CA GLN A 166 0.47 35.75 12.29
C GLN A 166 1.20 36.88 13.02
N GLN A 167 2.30 36.56 13.72
CA GLN A 167 3.09 37.58 14.42
C GLN A 167 3.67 38.60 13.46
N LYS A 168 4.18 38.16 12.29
CA LYS A 168 4.72 39.05 11.27
C LYS A 168 3.66 40.02 10.75
N LEU A 169 2.44 39.53 10.51
CA LEU A 169 1.32 40.38 10.06
C LEU A 169 0.93 41.40 11.14
N LEU A 170 0.86 40.98 12.41
CA LEU A 170 0.55 41.89 13.52
C LEU A 170 1.59 43.01 13.64
N ASN A 171 2.87 42.68 13.52
CA ASN A 171 3.95 43.68 13.56
C ASN A 171 3.86 44.67 12.39
N GLN A 172 3.41 44.25 11.22
CA GLN A 172 3.22 45.13 10.06
C GLN A 172 2.00 46.06 10.20
N LEU A 173 0.99 45.68 10.97
CA LEU A 173 -0.18 46.53 11.23
C LEU A 173 0.08 47.60 12.29
N HIS A 174 1.13 47.42 13.11
CA HIS A 174 1.49 48.33 14.20
C HIS A 174 2.75 49.17 13.91
N ALA A 175 3.34 49.03 12.72
CA ALA A 175 4.49 49.81 12.24
C ALA A 175 4.03 50.89 11.25
#